data_AF-A0A9E2DTK3-F1
#
_entry.id   AF-A0A9E2DTK3-F1
#
_cell.length_a   1.000
_cell.length_b   1.000
_cell.length_c   1.000
_cell.angle_alpha   90.00
_cell.angle_beta   90.00
_cell.angle_gamma   90.00
#
_symmetry.space_group_name_H-M   'P 1'
#
loop_
_entity.id
_entity.type
_entity.pdbx_description
1 polymer ?
#
loop_
_entity_poly.entity_id
_entity_poly.type
_entity_poly.pdbx_seq_one_letter_code
_entity_poly.pdbx_strand_id
1 'polypeptide(L)' 'VIATEIPGFDLLIDEETALIASDSWALPIERVLHDRATASKIAKNGATLVREKYASTSQIAAFEAAFTLI' A
#
# COMPACT_ATOMS: atom_id res chain seq x y z
N VAL A 1 -4.72 -5.43 -3.63
CA VAL A 1 -3.70 -4.84 -4.52
C VAL A 1 -2.69 -5.94 -4.82
N ILE A 2 -2.30 -6.11 -6.09
CA ILE A 2 -1.18 -6.97 -6.47
C ILE A 2 -0.12 -6.02 -7.02
N ALA A 3 1.10 -6.12 -6.53
CA ALA A 3 2.20 -5.23 -6.88
C ALA A 3 3.47 -6.02 -7.13
N THR A 4 4.39 -5.47 -7.91
CA THR A 4 5.77 -5.93 -7.93
C THR A 4 6.55 -5.22 -6.83
N GLU A 5 7.64 -5.84 -6.38
CA GLU A 5 8.57 -5.15 -5.48
C GLU A 5 9.19 -3.96 -6.21
N ILE A 6 9.15 -2.78 -5.59
CA ILE A 6 9.78 -1.56 -6.10
C ILE A 6 10.75 -1.11 -5.00
N PRO A 7 12.07 -1.22 -5.22
CA PRO A 7 13.06 -0.81 -4.23
C PRO A 7 12.84 0.64 -3.77
N GLY A 8 12.73 0.84 -2.46
CA GLY A 8 12.51 2.16 -1.85
C GLY A 8 11.03 2.56 -1.69
N PHE A 9 10.09 1.68 -2.06
CA PHE A 9 8.65 1.86 -1.88
C PHE A 9 8.05 0.94 -0.81
N ASP A 10 8.90 0.33 0.02
CA ASP A 10 8.53 -0.60 1.11
C ASP A 10 7.59 0.04 2.15
N LEU A 11 7.56 1.38 2.21
CA LEU A 11 6.67 2.16 3.07
C LEU A 11 5.24 2.33 2.51
N LEU A 12 5.05 2.04 1.22
CA LEU A 12 3.79 2.20 0.50
C LEU A 12 3.04 0.88 0.34
N ILE A 13 3.78 -0.23 0.27
CA ILE A 13 3.25 -1.54 -0.08
C ILE A 13 4.03 -2.60 0.70
N ASP A 14 3.33 -3.33 1.56
CA ASP A 14 3.84 -4.48 2.32
C ASP A 14 2.90 -5.68 2.18
N GLU A 15 3.25 -6.82 2.76
CA GLU A 15 2.44 -8.05 2.71
C GLU A 15 1.07 -7.92 3.40
N GLU A 16 0.85 -6.87 4.20
CA GLU A 16 -0.44 -6.59 4.82
C GLU A 16 -1.37 -5.77 3.93
N THR A 17 -0.81 -5.04 2.96
CA THR A 17 -1.51 -4.07 2.11
C THR A 17 -1.49 -4.44 0.63
N ALA A 18 -0.69 -5.42 0.22
CA ALA A 18 -0.71 -6.03 -1.10
C ALA A 18 -0.18 -7.47 -1.11
N LEU A 19 -0.42 -8.17 -2.23
CA LEU A 19 0.34 -9.37 -2.58
C LEU A 19 1.48 -8.96 -3.51
N ILE A 20 2.71 -9.33 -3.15
CA ILE A 20 3.89 -9.05 -3.95
C ILE A 20 4.11 -10.17 -4.97
N ALA A 21 4.19 -9.82 -6.23
CA ALA A 21 4.53 -10.70 -7.34
C ALA A 21 6.01 -10.48 -7.70
N SER A 22 6.84 -11.51 -7.56
CA SER A 22 8.26 -11.46 -7.96
C SER A 22 8.43 -11.86 -9.43
N ASP A 23 7.99 -13.06 -9.79
CA ASP A 23 8.27 -13.67 -11.11
C ASP A 23 7.02 -13.91 -11.95
N SER A 24 5.86 -14.07 -11.28
CA SER A 24 4.59 -14.38 -11.94
C SER A 24 3.41 -13.81 -11.18
N TRP A 25 2.44 -13.33 -11.94
CA TRP A 25 1.19 -12.78 -11.43
C TRP A 25 0.13 -13.87 -11.18
N ALA A 26 0.34 -15.08 -11.70
CA ALA A 26 -0.66 -16.14 -11.67
C ALA A 26 -1.07 -16.53 -10.24
N LEU A 27 -0.09 -16.74 -9.37
CA LEU A 27 -0.33 -17.13 -7.97
C LEU A 27 -1.02 -16.01 -7.15
N PRO A 28 -0.53 -14.75 -7.18
CA PRO A 28 -1.25 -13.64 -6.54
C PRO A 28 -2.68 -13.45 -7.06
N ILE A 29 -2.89 -13.58 -8.37
CA ILE A 29 -4.22 -13.45 -8.99
C ILE A 29 -5.14 -14.57 -8.50
N GLU A 30 -4.69 -15.82 -8.56
CA GLU A 30 -5.45 -16.98 -8.07
C GLU A 30 -5.86 -16.77 -6.61
N ARG A 31 -4.92 -16.33 -5.77
CA ARG A 31 -5.14 -16.10 -4.35
C ARG A 31 -6.17 -15.00 -4.09
N VAL A 32 -6.14 -13.88 -4.83
CA VAL A 32 -7.17 -12.83 -4.70
C VAL A 32 -8.56 -13.33 -5.15
N LEU A 33 -8.61 -14.16 -6.20
CA LEU A 33 -9.86 -14.66 -6.75
C LEU A 33 -10.52 -15.72 -5.85
N HIS A 34 -9.72 -16.56 -5.20
CA HIS A 34 -10.22 -17.71 -4.43
C HIS A 34 -10.19 -17.50 -2.91
N ASP A 35 -9.41 -16.55 -2.40
CA ASP A 35 -9.36 -16.19 -0.99
C ASP A 35 -9.93 -14.78 -0.75
N ARG A 36 -11.25 -14.74 -0.61
CA ARG A 36 -12.00 -13.51 -0.34
C ARG A 36 -11.59 -12.85 0.98
N ALA A 37 -11.18 -13.63 1.98
CA ALA A 37 -10.79 -13.11 3.29
C ALA A 37 -9.48 -12.32 3.16
N THR A 38 -8.48 -12.90 2.49
CA THR A 38 -7.22 -12.23 2.18
C THR A 38 -7.46 -10.99 1.32
N ALA A 39 -8.27 -11.09 0.26
CA ALA A 39 -8.57 -9.94 -0.60
C ALA A 39 -9.22 -8.77 0.18
N SER A 40 -10.17 -9.09 1.07
CA SER A 40 -10.85 -8.09 1.89
C SER A 40 -9.93 -7.46 2.94
N LYS A 41 -9.06 -8.26 3.58
CA LYS A 41 -8.04 -7.78 4.53
C LYS A 41 -7.11 -6.77 3.85
N ILE A 42 -6.54 -7.15 2.71
CA ILE A 42 -5.63 -6.32 1.92
C ILE A 42 -6.30 -5.01 1.50
N ALA A 43 -7.54 -5.07 1.01
CA ALA A 43 -8.29 -3.87 0.62
C ALA A 43 -8.54 -2.93 1.81
N LYS A 44 -8.93 -3.47 2.97
CA LYS A 44 -9.17 -2.68 4.19
C LYS A 44 -7.90 -2.03 4.71
N ASN A 45 -6.80 -2.80 4.77
CA ASN A 45 -5.52 -2.33 5.26
C ASN A 45 -4.94 -1.27 4.33
N GLY A 46 -4.96 -1.50 3.02
CA GLY A 46 -4.51 -0.51 2.03
C GLY A 46 -5.30 0.79 2.09
N ALA A 47 -6.64 0.72 2.21
CA ALA A 47 -7.47 1.91 2.36
C ALA A 47 -7.17 2.67 3.68
N THR A 48 -6.88 1.95 4.76
CA THR A 48 -6.52 2.54 6.05
C THR A 48 -5.16 3.23 5.98
N LEU A 49 -4.16 2.57 5.41
CA LEU A 49 -2.82 3.13 5.20
C LEU A 49 -2.89 4.42 4.39
N VAL A 50 -3.60 4.40 3.25
CA VAL A 50 -3.80 5.59 2.43
C VAL A 50 -4.47 6.68 3.26
N ARG A 51 -5.57 6.38 3.96
CA ARG A 51 -6.28 7.39 4.76
C ARG A 51 -5.45 8.01 5.88
N GLU A 52 -4.61 7.23 6.56
CA GLU A 52 -3.91 7.70 7.77
C GLU A 52 -2.54 8.30 7.49
N LYS A 53 -1.85 7.80 6.46
CA LYS A 53 -0.46 8.19 6.15
C LYS A 53 -0.35 9.05 4.89
N TYR A 54 -1.28 8.90 3.95
CA TYR A 54 -1.18 9.49 2.62
C TYR A 54 -2.37 10.39 2.24
N ALA A 55 -3.46 10.40 3.02
CA ALA A 55 -4.53 11.37 2.82
C ALA A 55 -3.96 12.74 3.18
N SER A 56 -4.08 13.62 2.19
CA SER A 56 -3.18 14.73 1.95
C SER A 56 -2.95 15.69 3.11
N THR A 57 -3.83 15.77 4.11
CA THR A 57 -3.71 16.72 5.22
C THR A 57 -2.42 16.56 6.02
N SER A 58 -2.01 15.32 6.34
CA SER A 58 -0.77 15.09 7.12
C SER A 58 0.49 15.35 6.30
N GLN A 59 0.47 15.01 5.00
CA GLN A 59 1.60 15.23 4.10
C GLN A 59 1.72 16.70 3.68
N ILE A 60 0.60 17.38 3.45
CA ILE A 60 0.54 18.83 3.23
C ILE A 60 1.07 19.56 4.46
N ALA A 61 0.64 19.19 5.67
CA ALA A 61 1.14 19.80 6.90
C ALA A 61 2.65 19.55 7.10
N ALA A 62 3.15 18.35 6.81
CA ALA A 62 4.59 18.06 6.87
C ALA A 62 5.39 18.86 5.83
N PHE A 63 4.82 19.03 4.62
CA PHE A 63 5.40 19.87 3.57
C PHE A 63 5.43 21.34 3.99
N GLU A 64 4.32 21.90 4.46
CA GLU A 64 4.24 23.28 4.97
C GLU A 64 5.21 23.53 6.13
N ALA A 65 5.31 22.59 7.08
CA ALA A 65 6.26 22.70 8.19
C ALA A 65 7.72 22.73 7.72
N ALA A 66 8.08 21.95 6.69
CA ALA A 66 9.42 21.94 6.13
C ALA A 66 9.81 23.30 5.49
N PHE A 67 8.86 24.01 4.88
CA PHE A 67 9.09 25.36 4.35
C PHE A 67 9.08 26.47 5.40
N THR A 68 8.46 26.23 6.56
CA THR A 68 8.40 27.21 7.66
C THR A 68 9.70 27.23 8.49
N LEU A 69 10.55 26.20 8.35
CA LEU A 69 11.84 26.05 9.03
C LEU A 69 13.04 26.65 8.25
N ILE A 70 12.80 27.23 7.08
CA ILE A 70 13.80 27.89 6.22
C ILE A 70 13.58 29.40 6.28
#